data_AF-A0A961YTL6-F1
#
_entry.id   AF-A0A961YTL6-F1
#
_cell.length_a   1.000
_cell.length_b   1.000
_cell.length_c   1.000
_cell.angle_alpha   90.00
_cell.angle_beta   90.00
_cell.angle_gamma   90.00
#
_symmetry.space_group_name_H-M   'P 1'
#
loop_
_entity.id
_entity.type
_entity.pdbx_description
1 polymer ?
#
loop_
_entity_poly.entity_id
_entity_poly.type
_entity_poly.pdbx_seq_one_letter_code
_entity_poly.pdbx_strand_id
1 'polypeptide(L)'
;MAEEEADAVDLAAALEIPEAAELSDVARGYWSAWHLLSADRPLGAMGGAGRIPWRSIRDHAADWWFDAEQLARLLWAMDGVYLDWLSDQQKAAARTDAD
;
A
#
# COMPACT_ATOMS: atom_id res chain seq x y z
N MET A 1 12.83 4.47 30.94
CA MET A 1 12.46 3.17 30.33
C MET A 1 10.98 2.85 30.48
N ALA A 2 10.29 3.17 31.60
CA ALA A 2 8.85 2.90 31.74
C ALA A 2 7.92 3.89 30.99
N GLU A 3 8.35 5.14 30.74
CA GLU A 3 7.55 6.14 30.02
C GLU A 3 7.48 5.89 28.50
N GLU A 4 8.58 5.45 27.89
CA GLU A 4 8.66 5.20 26.44
C GLU A 4 7.81 3.98 25.99
N GLU A 5 7.69 2.97 26.86
CA GLU A 5 6.82 1.82 26.63
C GLU A 5 5.33 2.18 26.75
N ALA A 6 4.97 3.09 27.65
CA ALA A 6 3.59 3.53 27.84
C ALA A 6 3.07 4.35 26.64
N ASP A 7 3.89 5.27 26.11
CA ASP A 7 3.55 6.04 24.90
C ASP A 7 3.41 5.15 23.66
N ALA A 8 4.24 4.11 23.53
CA ALA A 8 4.17 3.16 22.42
C ALA A 8 2.89 2.30 22.46
N VAL A 9 2.44 1.92 23.66
CA VAL A 9 1.19 1.16 23.85
C VAL A 9 -0.04 2.00 23.53
N ASP A 10 -0.05 3.28 23.93
CA ASP A 10 -1.17 4.20 23.66
C ASP A 10 -1.27 4.53 22.16
N LEU A 11 -0.14 4.69 21.47
CA LEU A 11 -0.10 4.84 20.02
C LEU A 11 -0.58 3.57 19.29
N ALA A 12 -0.18 2.39 19.74
CA ALA A 12 -0.61 1.12 19.14
C ALA A 12 -2.13 0.94 19.26
N ALA A 13 -2.71 1.24 20.43
CA ALA A 13 -4.15 1.22 20.65
C ALA A 13 -4.89 2.27 19.80
N ALA A 14 -4.31 3.46 19.63
CA ALA A 14 -4.88 4.50 18.76
C ALA A 14 -4.83 4.16 17.26
N LEU A 15 -3.93 3.25 16.86
CA LEU A 15 -3.80 2.74 15.50
C LEU A 15 -4.65 1.49 15.24
N GLU A 16 -5.32 0.93 16.26
CA GLU A 16 -6.29 -0.14 16.06
C GLU A 16 -7.49 0.41 15.29
N ILE A 17 -7.63 -0.03 14.04
CA ILE A 17 -8.83 0.25 13.24
C ILE A 17 -9.97 -0.59 13.82
N PRO A 18 -11.07 0.03 14.29
CA PRO A 18 -12.21 -0.72 14.80
C PRO A 18 -12.70 -1.72 13.77
N GLU A 19 -13.04 -2.94 14.20
CA GLU A 19 -13.49 -4.03 13.31
C GLU A 19 -14.74 -3.65 12.47
N ALA A 20 -15.52 -2.68 12.95
CA ALA A 20 -16.71 -2.14 12.27
C ALA A 20 -16.47 -0.79 11.57
N ALA A 21 -15.22 -0.34 11.40
CA ALA A 21 -14.93 0.92 10.73
C ALA A 21 -15.32 0.84 9.25
N GLU A 22 -16.36 1.57 8.85
CA GLU A 22 -16.72 1.69 7.44
C GLU A 22 -15.73 2.61 6.72
N LEU A 23 -15.17 2.11 5.61
CA LEU A 23 -14.40 2.94 4.70
C LEU A 23 -15.31 4.04 4.14
N SER A 24 -14.90 5.30 4.31
CA SER A 24 -15.53 6.41 3.63
C SER A 24 -15.51 6.19 2.11
N ASP A 25 -16.47 6.79 1.39
CA ASP A 25 -16.54 6.64 -0.06
C ASP A 25 -15.26 7.12 -0.76
N VAL A 26 -14.60 8.13 -0.18
CA VAL A 26 -13.29 8.63 -0.63
C VAL A 26 -12.20 7.56 -0.46
N ALA A 27 -12.12 6.92 0.71
CA ALA A 27 -11.15 5.86 0.97
C ALA A 27 -11.40 4.63 0.06
N ARG A 28 -12.67 4.30 -0.18
CA ARG A 28 -13.08 3.25 -1.12
C ARG A 28 -12.64 3.57 -2.55
N GLY A 29 -12.72 4.84 -2.96
CA GLY A 29 -12.22 5.30 -4.26
C GLY A 29 -10.72 5.03 -4.44
N TYR A 30 -9.91 5.46 -3.47
CA TYR A 30 -8.46 5.23 -3.51
C TYR A 30 -8.10 3.73 -3.45
N TRP A 31 -8.77 2.96 -2.60
CA TRP A 31 -8.61 1.51 -2.51
C TRP A 31 -8.92 0.82 -3.84
N SER A 32 -10.02 1.21 -4.49
CA SER A 32 -10.44 0.66 -5.78
C SER A 32 -9.43 1.01 -6.88
N ALA A 33 -8.97 2.26 -6.94
CA ALA A 33 -7.95 2.69 -7.89
C ALA A 33 -6.64 1.89 -7.73
N TRP A 34 -6.21 1.66 -6.49
CA TRP A 34 -5.02 0.87 -6.20
C TRP A 34 -5.11 -0.56 -6.73
N HIS A 35 -6.27 -1.21 -6.56
CA HIS A 35 -6.50 -2.55 -7.11
C HIS A 35 -6.60 -2.58 -8.63
N LEU A 36 -7.34 -1.63 -9.22
CA LEU A 36 -7.52 -1.55 -10.67
C LEU A 36 -6.19 -1.37 -11.41
N LEU A 37 -5.30 -0.55 -10.85
CA LEU A 37 -4.00 -0.24 -11.45
C LEU A 37 -2.90 -1.26 -11.09
N SER A 38 -3.21 -2.31 -10.34
CA SER A 38 -2.23 -3.32 -9.93
C SER A 38 -1.58 -4.05 -11.11
N ALA A 39 -2.33 -4.28 -12.19
CA ALA A 39 -1.84 -4.94 -13.40
C ALA A 39 -0.85 -4.09 -14.21
N ASP A 40 -0.83 -2.77 -13.99
CA ASP A 40 0.07 -1.85 -14.68
C ASP A 40 1.47 -1.81 -14.06
N ARG A 41 1.67 -2.50 -12.92
CA ARG A 41 2.96 -2.52 -12.24
C ARG A 41 4.01 -3.22 -13.10
N PRO A 42 5.22 -2.65 -13.21
CA PRO A 42 6.30 -3.36 -13.86
C PRO A 42 6.68 -4.58 -13.03
N LEU A 43 6.78 -5.74 -13.69
CA LEU A 43 7.30 -6.96 -13.08
C LEU A 43 8.82 -6.99 -13.22
N GLY A 44 9.52 -7.18 -12.10
CA GLY A 44 10.97 -7.35 -12.07
C GLY A 44 11.38 -8.75 -12.53
N ALA A 45 12.59 -8.86 -13.07
CA ALA A 45 13.12 -10.11 -13.66
C ALA A 45 13.18 -11.31 -12.69
N MET A 46 13.15 -11.06 -11.38
CA MET A 46 13.16 -12.09 -10.32
C MET A 46 11.79 -12.22 -9.61
N GLY A 47 10.69 -11.85 -10.28
CA GLY A 47 9.33 -11.98 -9.71
C GLY A 47 8.93 -10.86 -8.74
N GLY A 48 9.72 -9.78 -8.67
CA GLY A 48 9.36 -8.57 -7.94
C GLY A 48 8.29 -7.73 -8.64
N ALA A 49 7.65 -6.83 -7.91
CA ALA A 49 6.79 -5.79 -8.49
C ALA A 49 7.43 -4.41 -8.25
N GLY A 50 7.23 -3.48 -9.17
CA GLY A 50 7.52 -2.06 -8.95
C GLY A 50 6.27 -1.28 -8.56
N ARG A 51 6.45 0.02 -8.35
CA ARG A 51 5.33 0.96 -8.09
C ARG A 51 4.44 1.10 -9.32
N ILE A 52 3.17 1.44 -9.08
CA ILE A 52 2.24 1.83 -10.14
C ILE A 52 2.81 3.05 -10.87
N PRO A 53 2.96 3.01 -12.21
CA PRO A 53 3.54 4.11 -12.97
C PRO A 53 2.71 5.39 -12.88
N TRP A 54 3.38 6.55 -12.77
CA TRP A 54 2.73 7.86 -12.77
C TRP A 54 1.75 8.04 -13.95
N ARG A 55 2.12 7.53 -15.13
CA ARG A 55 1.27 7.63 -16.31
C ARG A 55 -0.08 6.94 -16.11
N SER A 56 -0.09 5.71 -15.60
CA SER A 56 -1.32 4.97 -15.29
C SER A 56 -2.19 5.70 -14.27
N ILE A 57 -1.56 6.25 -13.23
CA ILE A 57 -2.24 7.03 -12.19
C ILE A 57 -2.88 8.29 -12.77
N ARG A 58 -2.13 9.03 -13.58
CA ARG A 58 -2.59 10.28 -14.20
C ARG A 58 -3.74 10.02 -15.18
N ASP A 59 -3.63 8.97 -15.99
CA ASP A 59 -4.66 8.63 -16.96
C ASP A 59 -5.95 8.18 -16.22
N HIS A 60 -5.84 7.38 -15.16
CA HIS A 60 -6.99 7.03 -14.28
C HIS A 60 -7.58 8.25 -13.56
N ALA A 61 -6.75 9.17 -13.08
CA ALA A 61 -7.24 10.39 -12.42
C ALA A 61 -8.09 11.24 -13.36
N ALA A 62 -7.72 11.32 -14.64
CA ALA A 62 -8.47 12.04 -15.66
C ALA A 62 -9.84 11.40 -15.94
N ASP A 63 -9.92 10.06 -15.97
CA ASP A 63 -11.15 9.32 -16.23
C ASP A 63 -12.18 9.41 -15.08
N TRP A 64 -11.72 9.61 -13.85
CA TRP A 64 -12.55 9.55 -12.63
C TRP A 64 -12.58 10.86 -11.82
N TRP A 65 -12.09 11.95 -12.40
CA TRP A 65 -12.04 13.30 -11.80
C TRP A 65 -11.29 13.37 -10.45
N PHE A 66 -10.26 12.56 -10.26
CA PHE A 66 -9.33 12.72 -9.14
C PHE A 66 -8.30 13.81 -9.43
N ASP A 67 -7.78 14.43 -8.37
CA ASP A 67 -6.51 15.14 -8.46
C ASP A 67 -5.37 14.13 -8.63
N ALA A 68 -4.61 14.24 -9.73
CA ALA A 68 -3.60 13.25 -10.08
C ALA A 68 -2.44 13.20 -9.08
N GLU A 69 -2.02 14.35 -8.54
CA GLU A 69 -0.93 14.40 -7.56
C GLU A 69 -1.36 13.78 -6.22
N GLN A 70 -2.55 14.12 -5.74
CA GLN A 70 -3.12 13.55 -4.53
C GLN A 70 -3.31 12.04 -4.67
N LEU A 71 -3.86 11.59 -5.79
CA LEU A 71 -4.03 10.17 -6.08
C LEU A 71 -2.67 9.45 -6.06
N ALA A 72 -1.64 9.99 -6.73
CA ALA A 72 -0.33 9.37 -6.74
C ALA A 72 0.34 9.31 -5.36
N ARG A 73 0.23 10.37 -4.55
CA ARG A 73 0.77 10.37 -3.18
C ARG A 73 0.16 9.23 -2.35
N LEU A 74 -1.15 9.05 -2.45
CA LEU A 74 -1.86 7.99 -1.71
C LEU A 74 -1.53 6.59 -2.26
N LEU A 75 -1.60 6.40 -3.58
CA LEU A 75 -1.30 5.11 -4.20
C LEU A 75 0.15 4.68 -3.95
N TRP A 76 1.11 5.61 -3.99
CA TRP A 76 2.51 5.27 -3.72
C TRP A 76 2.79 5.02 -2.23
N ALA A 77 2.04 5.62 -1.32
CA ALA A 77 2.11 5.26 0.11
C ALA A 77 1.63 3.81 0.31
N MET A 78 0.51 3.45 -0.33
CA MET A 78 0.00 2.08 -0.32
C MET A 78 0.96 1.08 -1.00
N ASP A 79 1.57 1.47 -2.12
CA ASP A 79 2.62 0.67 -2.77
C ASP A 79 3.81 0.45 -1.85
N GLY A 80 4.22 1.45 -1.05
CA GLY A 80 5.31 1.29 -0.09
C GLY A 80 5.08 0.10 0.84
N VAL A 81 3.92 0.09 1.50
CA VAL A 81 3.52 -1.00 2.41
C VAL A 81 3.46 -2.35 1.69
N TYR A 82 2.85 -2.38 0.50
CA TYR A 82 2.74 -3.62 -0.27
C TYR A 82 4.10 -4.16 -0.74
N LEU A 83 4.99 -3.28 -1.21
CA LEU A 83 6.29 -3.67 -1.75
C LEU A 83 7.21 -4.18 -0.64
N ASP A 84 7.15 -3.58 0.55
CA ASP A 84 7.88 -4.06 1.72
C ASP A 84 7.39 -5.46 2.12
N TRP A 85 6.06 -5.65 2.25
CA TRP A 85 5.47 -6.96 2.49
C TRP A 85 5.87 -8.00 1.43
N LEU A 86 5.79 -7.64 0.15
CA LEU A 86 6.15 -8.54 -0.96
C LEU A 86 7.62 -8.97 -0.87
N SER A 87 8.52 -8.03 -0.56
CA SER A 87 9.94 -8.31 -0.35
C SER A 87 10.15 -9.31 0.79
N ASP A 88 9.43 -9.16 1.90
CA ASP A 88 9.57 -10.05 3.04
C ASP A 88 9.03 -11.46 2.75
N GLN A 89 7.91 -11.55 2.03
CA GLN A 89 7.39 -12.84 1.55
C GLN A 89 8.38 -13.56 0.62
N GLN A 90 9.05 -12.83 -0.28
CA GLN A 90 10.06 -13.40 -1.18
C GLN A 90 11.29 -13.91 -0.42
N LYS A 91 11.77 -13.16 0.58
CA LYS A 91 12.88 -13.60 1.45
C LYS A 91 12.51 -14.85 2.24
N ALA A 92 11.26 -14.93 2.72
CA ALA A 92 10.78 -16.09 3.46
C ALA A 92 10.71 -17.34 2.57
N ALA A 93 10.13 -17.22 1.36
CA ALA A 93 10.07 -18.32 0.41
C ALA A 93 11.47 -18.82 0.00
N ALA A 94 12.39 -17.91 -0.30
CA ALA A 94 13.77 -18.26 -0.65
C ALA A 94 14.53 -18.98 0.48
N ARG A 95 14.15 -18.76 1.74
CA ARG A 95 14.72 -19.48 2.88
C ARG A 95 14.18 -20.91 2.97
N THR A 96 12.88 -21.10 2.73
CA THR A 96 12.25 -22.42 2.74
C THR A 96 12.78 -23.33 1.63
N ASP A 97 13.10 -22.78 0.46
CA ASP A 97 13.66 -23.57 -0.66
C ASP A 97 15.14 -23.96 -0.46
N ALA A 98 15.82 -23.37 0.52
CA ALA A 98 17.24 -23.61 0.81
C ALA A 98 17.50 -24.64 1.93
N ASP A 99 16.45 -25.04 2.66
CA ASP A 99 16.47 -26.05 3.74
C ASP A 99 16.01 -27.42 3.22
#